data_AF-A0A853A340-F1
#
_entry.id   AF-A0A853A340-F1
#
_cell.length_a   1.000
_cell.length_b   1.000
_cell.length_c   1.000
_cell.angle_alpha   90.00
_cell.angle_beta   90.00
_cell.angle_gamma   90.00
#
_symmetry.space_group_name_H-M   'P 1'
#
loop_
_entity.id
_entity.type
_entity.pdbx_description
1 polymer ?
#
loop_
_entity_poly.entity_id
_entity_poly.type
_entity_poly.pdbx_seq_one_letter_code
_entity_poly.pdbx_strand_id
1 'polypeptide(L)' 'MNSSFLLDLLERVGWTAAQAGVGVVAAETAGLETWWAVPIATLLAAVKGQIATRIGAPGTAATLPSGRDPSGS' A
#
# COMPACT_ATOMS: atom_id res chain seq x y z
N MET A 1 13.05 9.41 17.36
CA MET A 1 12.03 9.27 16.31
C MET A 1 10.80 8.63 16.91
N ASN A 2 9.61 9.14 16.59
CA ASN A 2 8.35 8.61 17.14
C ASN A 2 8.09 7.20 16.54
N SER A 3 7.82 6.20 17.39
CA SER A 3 7.64 4.80 16.96
C SER A 3 6.46 4.64 15.99
N SER A 4 5.38 5.41 16.22
CA SER A 4 4.20 5.44 15.35
C SER A 4 4.51 5.96 13.94
N PHE A 5 5.39 6.97 13.82
CA PHE A 5 5.85 7.48 12.52
C PHE A 5 6.67 6.43 11.74
N LEU A 6 7.56 5.70 12.43
CA LEU A 6 8.33 4.62 11.81
C LEU A 6 7.42 3.49 11.30
N LEU A 7 6.38 3.16 12.06
CA LEU A 7 5.39 2.15 11.65
C LEU A 7 4.60 2.59 10.42
N ASP A 8 4.12 3.84 10.37
CA ASP A 8 3.44 4.38 9.17
C ASP A 8 4.38 4.39 7.95
N LEU A 9 5.63 4.82 8.13
CA LEU A 9 6.62 4.80 7.05
C LEU A 9 6.86 3.39 6.52
N LEU A 10 7.09 2.42 7.41
CA LEU A 10 7.29 1.02 7.02
C LEU A 10 6.07 0.44 6.34
N GLU A 11 4.87 0.78 6.81
CA GLU A 11 3.63 0.38 6.17
C GLU A 11 3.57 0.92 4.73
N ARG A 12 3.78 2.22 4.54
CA ARG A 12 3.70 2.86 3.22
C ARG A 12 4.73 2.30 2.25
N VAL A 13 5.99 2.23 2.68
CA VAL A 13 7.09 1.69 1.88
C VAL A 13 6.85 0.22 1.56
N GLY A 14 6.42 -0.59 2.54
CA GLY A 14 6.13 -2.00 2.35
C GLY A 14 5.02 -2.24 1.34
N TRP A 15 3.93 -1.47 1.41
CA TRP A 15 2.83 -1.58 0.44
C TRP A 15 3.24 -1.13 -0.96
N THR A 16 4.01 -0.04 -1.08
CA THR A 16 4.51 0.41 -2.38
C THR A 16 5.44 -0.64 -3.01
N ALA A 17 6.36 -1.21 -2.23
CA ALA A 17 7.25 -2.26 -2.71
C ALA A 17 6.49 -3.52 -3.12
N ALA A 18 5.49 -3.94 -2.32
CA ALA A 18 4.64 -5.07 -2.64
C ALA A 18 3.83 -4.84 -3.93
N GLN A 19 3.21 -3.68 -4.10
CA GLN A 19 2.43 -3.33 -5.30
C GLN A 19 3.32 -3.29 -6.55
N ALA A 20 4.51 -2.70 -6.44
CA ALA A 20 5.47 -2.66 -7.53
C ALA A 20 5.95 -4.07 -7.90
N GLY A 21 6.30 -4.90 -6.91
CA GLY A 21 6.74 -6.28 -7.13
C GLY A 21 5.65 -7.13 -7.78
N VAL A 22 4.42 -7.09 -7.26
CA VAL A 22 3.29 -7.79 -7.86
C VAL A 22 3.00 -7.27 -9.27
N GLY A 23 3.09 -5.96 -9.50
CA GLY A 23 2.90 -5.36 -10.82
C GLY A 23 3.90 -5.87 -11.85
N VAL A 24 5.18 -5.94 -11.50
CA VAL A 24 6.23 -6.48 -12.38
C VAL A 24 6.00 -7.96 -12.66
N VAL A 25 5.81 -8.78 -11.61
CA VAL A 25 5.59 -10.23 -11.77
C VAL A 25 4.35 -10.51 -12.63
N ALA A 26 3.27 -9.77 -12.43
CA ALA A 26 2.05 -9.92 -13.22
C ALA A 26 2.26 -9.53 -14.68
N ALA A 27 2.96 -8.43 -14.97
CA ALA A 27 3.26 -8.01 -16.34
C ALA A 27 4.14 -9.04 -17.05
N GLU A 28 5.20 -9.53 -16.39
CA GLU A 28 6.10 -10.55 -16.94
C GLU A 28 5.38 -11.87 -17.20
N THR A 29 4.55 -12.34 -16.26
CA THR A 29 3.79 -13.59 -16.40
C THR A 29 2.78 -13.51 -17.56
N ALA A 30 2.24 -12.32 -17.82
CA ALA A 30 1.31 -12.07 -18.90
C ALA A 30 2.00 -11.77 -20.26
N GLY A 31 3.32 -11.78 -20.32
CA GLY A 31 4.08 -11.44 -21.54
C GLY A 31 3.90 -9.98 -21.98
N LEU A 32 3.58 -9.10 -21.04
CA LEU A 32 3.37 -7.67 -21.28
C LEU A 32 4.68 -6.91 -21.14
N GLU A 33 4.77 -5.77 -21.81
CA GLU A 33 5.88 -4.84 -21.62
C GLU A 33 5.88 -4.29 -20.19
N THR A 34 7.07 -4.07 -19.61
CA THR A 34 7.25 -3.67 -18.21
C THR A 34 6.45 -2.42 -17.80
N TRP A 35 6.12 -1.53 -18.73
CA TRP A 35 5.29 -0.36 -18.43
C TRP A 35 3.92 -0.74 -17.85
N TRP A 36 3.38 -1.92 -18.18
CA TRP A 36 2.14 -2.46 -17.63
C TRP A 36 2.19 -2.73 -16.12
N ALA A 37 3.38 -2.80 -15.51
CA ALA A 37 3.51 -2.88 -14.06
C ALA A 37 2.92 -1.64 -13.37
N VAL A 38 2.96 -0.46 -14.00
CA VAL A 38 2.43 0.80 -13.46
C VAL A 38 0.91 0.76 -13.28
N PRO A 39 0.08 0.48 -14.31
CA PRO A 39 -1.36 0.38 -14.13
C PRO A 39 -1.75 -0.78 -13.21
N ILE A 40 -1.03 -1.91 -13.22
CA ILE A 40 -1.30 -3.03 -12.30
C ILE A 40 -1.06 -2.62 -10.85
N ALA A 41 0.09 -2.00 -10.55
CA ALA A 41 0.40 -1.49 -9.22
C ALA A 41 -0.62 -0.42 -8.77
N THR A 42 -1.07 0.43 -9.70
CA THR A 42 -2.10 1.46 -9.43
C THR A 42 -3.43 0.83 -9.06
N LEU A 43 -3.85 -0.23 -9.77
CA LEU A 43 -5.07 -0.96 -9.45
C LEU A 43 -4.98 -1.60 -8.06
N LEU A 44 -3.83 -2.21 -7.73
CA LEU A 44 -3.59 -2.78 -6.40
C LEU A 44 -3.61 -1.70 -5.30
N ALA A 45 -3.15 -0.49 -5.58
CA ALA A 45 -3.24 0.63 -4.66
C ALA A 45 -4.68 1.06 -4.38
N ALA A 46 -5.53 1.11 -5.41
CA ALA A 46 -6.95 1.38 -5.24
C ALA A 46 -7.65 0.30 -4.40
N VAL A 47 -7.31 -0.97 -4.63
CA VAL A 47 -7.82 -2.10 -3.84
C VAL A 47 -7.35 -1.99 -2.38
N LYS A 48 -6.07 -1.70 -2.14
CA LYS A 48 -5.55 -1.44 -0.78
C LYS A 48 -6.33 -0.32 -0.10
N GLY A 49 -6.61 0.78 -0.82
CA GLY A 49 -7.39 1.90 -0.29
C GLY A 49 -8.78 1.48 0.20
N GLN A 50 -9.48 0.63 -0.57
CA GLN A 50 -10.77 0.05 -0.16
C GLN A 50 -10.66 -0.90 1.04
N ILE A 51 -9.54 -1.61 1.18
CA ILE A 51 -9.29 -2.46 2.33
C ILE A 51 -9.02 -1.61 3.57
N ALA A 52 -8.23 -0.54 3.45
CA ALA A 52 -7.90 0.36 4.54
C ALA A 52 -9.15 1.04 5.16
N THR A 53 -10.21 1.29 4.39
CA THR A 53 -11.48 1.80 4.95
C THR A 53 -12.20 0.80 5.85
N ARG A 54 -11.88 -0.50 5.78
CA ARG A 54 -12.50 -1.55 6.58
C ARG A 54 -11.69 -1.99 7.80
N ILE A 55 -10.35 -1.94 7.71
CA ILE A 55 -9.45 -2.46 8.77
C ILE A 55 -8.55 -1.39 9.40
N GLY A 56 -8.39 -0.25 8.75
CA GLY A 56 -7.50 0.83 9.18
C GLY A 56 -8.18 1.96 9.93
N ALA A 57 -7.42 3.01 10.21
CA ALA A 57 -7.98 4.26 10.71
C ALA A 57 -8.80 4.96 9.60
N PRO A 58 -10.07 5.34 9.88
CA PRO A 58 -10.91 6.00 8.88
C PRO A 58 -10.25 7.28 8.35
N GLY A 59 -10.18 7.41 7.02
CA GLY A 59 -9.70 8.64 6.36
C GLY A 59 -8.18 8.74 6.13
N THR A 60 -7.38 7.77 6.58
CA THR A 60 -5.90 7.89 6.53
C THR A 60 -5.25 6.99 5.48
N ALA A 61 -6.03 6.04 4.93
CA ALA A 61 -5.57 4.96 4.04
C ALA A 61 -4.46 4.07 4.64
N ALA A 62 -4.16 4.22 5.94
CA ALA A 62 -3.33 3.31 6.70
C ALA A 62 -4.12 2.03 6.99
N THR A 63 -3.42 0.91 7.03
CA THR A 63 -3.92 -0.39 7.49
C THR A 63 -3.53 -0.65 8.94
N LEU A 64 -2.76 0.27 9.54
CA LEU A 64 -2.51 0.30 10.97
C LEU A 64 -3.81 0.58 11.77
N PRO A 65 -4.01 -0.11 12.90
CA PRO A 65 -5.10 0.19 13.83
C PRO A 65 -4.97 1.61 14.40
N SER A 66 -6.11 2.24 14.72
CA SER A 66 -6.21 3.63 15.19
C SER A 66 -5.30 4.00 16.37
N GLY A 67 -4.95 3.07 17.25
CA GLY A 67 -4.01 3.31 18.37
C GLY A 67 -2.53 3.34 17.99
N ARG A 68 -2.17 3.05 16.73
CA ARG A 68 -0.79 3.06 16.21
C ARG A 68 -0.59 4.01 15.02
N ASP A 69 -1.68 4.51 14.45
CA ASP A 69 -1.66 5.52 13.40
C ASP A 69 -1.28 6.89 13.99
N PRO A 70 -0.23 7.56 13.50
CA PRO A 70 0.18 8.86 14.01
C PRO A 70 -0.85 9.97 13.77
N SER A 71 -1.84 9.76 12.89
CA SER A 71 -2.92 10.72 12.64
C SER A 71 -4.12 10.58 13.59
N GLY A 72 -4.12 9.59 14.48
CA GLY A 72 -5.17 9.36 15.49
C GLY A 72 -4.97 10.04 16.85
N SER A 73 -3.98 10.94 16.99
CA SER A 73 -3.67 11.69 18.21
C SER A 73 -4.46 12.98 18.36
#